data_AF-A0A4S4EL65-F1
#
_entry.id   AF-A0A4S4EL65-F1
#
_cell.length_a   1.000
_cell.length_b   1.000
_cell.length_c   1.000
_cell.angle_alpha   90.00
_cell.angle_beta   90.00
_cell.angle_gamma   90.00
#
_symmetry.space_group_name_H-M   'P 1'
#
loop_
_entity.id
_entity.type
_entity.pdbx_description
1 polymer ?
#
loop_
_entity_poly.entity_id
_entity_poly.type
_entity_poly.pdbx_seq_one_letter_code
_entity_poly.pdbx_strand_id
1 'polypeptide(L)'
;MEEQEIERENREDEEHVIDLLSLSLSLSLRVCPFLICIYFASSSNGSWKLGSNKLGTAPVFSYSGNTGPDKWGSLSPLYATCSNGKAQSPIDIVKNKVVRNKNLKPLRREYYPANATLVNHGYNVGLVFGNAGVLILNGKNYTLLQMHWHSPSEHKIHGVTFDVELHLVHMASDGSLAVIAILYKIGDADPIIAKIQSKLAELAKEVFTNQDQIAVGTYDTWKLRRNTRKYYRYIGSLTTPPCTENVIWHIFGKERSISKEQIEALKAPVKATCKKNSRPVQPLNGRQVELFDEFS
;
A
#
# COMPACT_ATOMS: atom_id res chain seq x y z
N MET A 1 67.07 19.38 12.23
CA MET A 1 65.68 19.19 12.69
C MET A 1 64.81 20.24 12.02
N GLU A 2 64.74 20.24 10.68
CA GLU A 2 63.92 21.23 9.94
C GLU A 2 63.64 20.78 8.49
N GLU A 3 63.84 19.49 8.17
CA GLU A 3 63.65 18.93 6.82
C GLU A 3 62.74 17.68 6.82
N GLN A 4 62.24 17.24 7.98
CA GLN A 4 61.27 16.12 8.09
C GLN A 4 59.87 16.57 8.54
N GLU A 5 59.66 17.88 8.68
CA GLU A 5 58.37 18.48 9.08
C GLU A 5 57.66 19.14 7.88
N ILE A 6 58.40 19.50 6.82
CA ILE A 6 57.88 20.10 5.57
C ILE A 6 57.31 19.02 4.60
N GLU A 7 57.70 17.76 4.73
CA GLU A 7 57.13 16.63 3.96
C GLU A 7 55.83 16.05 4.56
N ARG A 8 55.43 16.49 5.76
CA ARG A 8 54.15 16.09 6.38
C ARG A 8 53.03 17.11 6.19
N GLU A 9 53.34 18.39 5.96
CA GLU A 9 52.35 19.40 5.57
C GLU A 9 51.99 19.35 4.08
N ASN A 10 52.88 18.86 3.20
CA ASN A 10 52.61 18.71 1.75
C ASN A 10 51.88 17.41 1.35
N ARG A 11 51.33 16.65 2.29
CA ARG A 11 50.52 15.45 2.02
C ARG A 11 49.09 15.52 2.55
N GLU A 12 48.72 16.62 3.23
CA GLU A 12 47.35 16.85 3.72
C GLU A 12 46.56 17.89 2.88
N ASP A 13 47.20 18.54 1.89
CA ASP A 13 46.55 19.52 1.00
C ASP A 13 46.33 19.04 -0.46
N GLU A 14 46.60 17.77 -0.79
CA GLU A 14 46.24 17.17 -2.10
C GLU A 14 44.84 16.54 -2.14
N GLU A 15 44.10 16.50 -1.02
CA GLU A 15 42.74 15.92 -0.98
C GLU A 15 41.61 16.95 -1.04
N HIS A 16 41.91 18.24 -1.16
CA HIS A 16 40.88 19.27 -1.24
C HIS A 16 41.14 20.34 -2.32
N VAL A 17 40.27 20.27 -3.34
CA VAL A 17 39.86 21.34 -4.28
C VAL A 17 40.67 21.48 -5.57
N ILE A 18 40.16 20.87 -6.66
CA ILE A 18 39.81 21.46 -7.98
C ILE A 18 39.33 20.26 -8.84
N ASP A 19 38.04 19.99 -8.99
CA ASP A 19 37.03 20.67 -9.83
C ASP A 19 37.19 20.42 -11.35
N LEU A 20 36.08 19.92 -11.92
CA LEU A 20 35.57 20.13 -13.29
C LEU A 20 36.02 19.27 -14.50
N LEU A 21 34.99 18.60 -15.05
CA LEU A 21 34.70 18.25 -16.47
C LEU A 21 35.18 16.88 -17.00
N SER A 22 34.27 15.89 -17.04
CA SER A 22 33.67 15.42 -18.31
C SER A 22 32.73 14.20 -18.16
N LEU A 23 31.54 14.38 -18.74
CA LEU A 23 30.66 13.41 -19.43
C LEU A 23 30.02 12.21 -18.68
N SER A 24 28.73 12.41 -18.38
CA SER A 24 27.58 11.57 -18.76
C SER A 24 27.73 10.04 -18.74
N LEU A 25 27.06 9.39 -17.77
CA LEU A 25 26.11 8.31 -18.11
C LEU A 25 25.03 8.20 -17.02
N SER A 26 23.80 8.51 -17.42
CA SER A 26 22.60 8.27 -16.65
C SER A 26 22.38 6.76 -16.50
N LEU A 27 22.63 6.21 -15.32
CA LEU A 27 22.04 4.93 -14.93
C LEU A 27 20.98 5.17 -13.87
N SER A 28 19.76 5.26 -14.35
CA SER A 28 18.53 5.10 -13.59
C SER A 28 18.63 3.81 -12.78
N LEU A 29 18.91 3.93 -11.48
CA LEU A 29 18.65 2.89 -10.51
C LEU A 29 17.13 2.70 -10.50
N ARG A 30 16.67 1.71 -11.27
CA ARG A 30 15.33 1.14 -11.15
C ARG A 30 15.19 0.66 -9.71
N VAL A 31 14.54 1.47 -8.89
CA VAL A 31 14.05 1.07 -7.58
C VAL A 31 13.06 -0.06 -7.81
N CYS A 32 13.52 -1.28 -7.57
CA CYS A 32 12.69 -2.47 -7.59
C CYS A 32 11.67 -2.33 -6.46
N PRO A 33 10.34 -2.30 -6.71
CA PRO A 33 9.33 -1.99 -5.68
C PRO A 33 8.98 -3.24 -4.86
N PHE A 34 9.97 -4.08 -4.57
CA PHE A 34 9.81 -5.16 -3.60
C PHE A 34 10.28 -4.64 -2.25
N LEU A 35 9.35 -4.59 -1.30
CA LEU A 35 9.60 -4.42 0.13
C LEU A 35 10.97 -5.02 0.54
N ILE A 36 11.95 -4.16 0.78
CA ILE A 36 13.17 -4.56 1.47
C ILE A 36 12.78 -4.70 2.94
N CYS A 37 12.45 -5.92 3.37
CA CYS A 37 12.46 -6.28 4.78
C CYS A 37 13.93 -6.37 5.23
N ILE A 38 14.45 -5.31 5.83
CA ILE A 38 15.72 -5.38 6.57
C ILE A 38 15.43 -6.05 7.91
N TYR A 39 15.92 -7.28 8.11
CA TYR A 39 15.99 -7.90 9.42
C TYR A 39 17.43 -7.79 9.95
N PHE A 40 17.59 -7.18 11.11
CA PHE A 40 18.82 -7.28 11.89
C PHE A 40 18.72 -8.49 12.81
N ALA A 41 19.54 -9.52 12.57
CA ALA A 41 19.81 -10.55 13.56
C ALA A 41 20.98 -10.08 14.43
N SER A 42 20.75 -9.89 15.73
CA SER A 42 21.87 -9.68 16.66
C SER A 42 22.60 -11.01 16.84
N SER A 43 23.90 -11.02 16.54
CA SER A 43 24.79 -12.07 17.04
C SER A 43 25.79 -11.43 17.99
N SER A 44 26.04 -12.10 19.11
CA SER A 44 26.71 -11.58 20.30
C SER A 44 28.22 -11.36 20.16
N ASN A 45 28.75 -11.23 18.95
CA ASN A 45 30.17 -10.91 18.71
C ASN A 45 30.25 -9.95 17.52
N GLY A 46 30.65 -8.69 17.79
CA GLY A 46 30.68 -7.54 16.87
C GLY A 46 31.49 -7.73 15.58
N SER A 47 30.97 -8.51 14.64
CA SER A 47 31.40 -8.54 13.25
C SER A 47 30.19 -8.76 12.34
N TRP A 48 29.83 -7.70 11.61
CA TRP A 48 28.80 -7.71 10.58
C TRP A 48 29.31 -8.49 9.37
N LYS A 49 28.99 -9.78 9.27
CA LYS A 49 29.14 -10.53 8.02
C LYS A 49 27.87 -10.39 7.19
N LEU A 50 28.00 -9.73 6.04
CA LEU A 50 26.97 -9.73 5.00
C LEU A 50 26.90 -11.13 4.38
N GLY A 51 26.14 -12.03 5.00
CA GLY A 51 25.83 -13.33 4.40
C GLY A 51 24.87 -13.14 3.23
N SER A 52 25.36 -13.35 2.01
CA SER A 52 24.55 -13.38 0.78
C SER A 52 23.77 -14.71 0.71
N ASN A 53 22.82 -14.90 1.60
CA ASN A 53 21.74 -15.85 1.31
C ASN A 53 20.94 -15.26 0.16
N LYS A 54 20.94 -15.94 -0.99
CA LYS A 54 20.05 -15.66 -2.12
C LYS A 54 18.63 -15.50 -1.57
N LEU A 55 18.16 -14.26 -1.45
CA LEU A 55 16.75 -13.98 -1.20
C LEU A 55 16.03 -14.47 -2.45
N GLY A 56 15.46 -15.68 -2.38
CA GLY A 56 14.64 -16.23 -3.46
C GLY A 56 13.56 -15.21 -3.81
N THR A 57 13.27 -15.05 -5.10
CA THR A 57 12.15 -14.24 -5.56
C THR A 57 10.90 -14.63 -4.78
N ALA A 58 10.21 -13.65 -4.20
CA ALA A 58 9.00 -13.90 -3.42
C ALA A 58 8.02 -14.73 -4.29
N PRO A 59 7.45 -15.85 -3.77
CA PRO A 59 6.63 -16.72 -4.59
C PRO A 59 5.42 -16.01 -5.19
N VAL A 60 5.15 -16.28 -6.47
CA VAL A 60 4.02 -15.67 -7.18
C VAL A 60 2.71 -16.16 -6.58
N PHE A 61 1.85 -15.24 -6.15
CA PHE A 61 0.48 -15.53 -5.71
C PHE A 61 -0.55 -15.03 -6.74
N SER A 62 -1.78 -15.53 -6.66
CA SER A 62 -2.92 -15.03 -7.43
C SER A 62 -4.23 -15.16 -6.63
N TYR A 63 -5.37 -14.91 -7.26
CA TYR A 63 -6.70 -15.06 -6.64
C TYR A 63 -7.44 -16.34 -7.08
N SER A 64 -6.77 -17.27 -7.75
CA SER A 64 -7.38 -18.54 -8.21
C SER A 64 -6.34 -19.65 -8.42
N GLY A 65 -6.81 -20.90 -8.58
CA GLY A 65 -5.95 -22.05 -8.86
C GLY A 65 -4.96 -22.35 -7.72
N ASN A 66 -3.81 -22.94 -8.08
CA ASN A 66 -2.82 -23.45 -7.11
C ASN A 66 -2.08 -22.35 -6.33
N THR A 67 -2.23 -21.08 -6.72
CA THR A 67 -1.66 -19.91 -6.03
C THR A 67 -2.72 -18.99 -5.44
N GLY A 68 -3.96 -19.49 -5.29
CA GLY A 68 -5.10 -18.77 -4.76
C GLY A 68 -5.06 -18.53 -3.25
N PRO A 69 -6.03 -17.76 -2.70
CA PRO A 69 -5.98 -17.26 -1.32
C PRO A 69 -5.96 -18.33 -0.24
N ASP A 70 -6.60 -19.48 -0.47
CA ASP A 70 -6.59 -20.62 0.45
C ASP A 70 -5.23 -21.34 0.51
N LYS A 71 -4.34 -21.06 -0.45
CA LYS A 71 -2.99 -21.63 -0.53
C LYS A 71 -1.88 -20.65 -0.17
N TRP A 72 -2.16 -19.35 -0.07
CA TRP A 72 -1.12 -18.31 0.12
C TRP A 72 -0.13 -18.63 1.25
N GLY A 73 -0.63 -19.09 2.40
CA GLY A 73 0.21 -19.41 3.55
C GLY A 73 1.17 -20.60 3.36
N SER A 74 0.93 -21.42 2.34
CA SER A 74 1.76 -22.58 1.99
C SER A 74 2.70 -22.31 0.81
N LEU A 75 2.56 -21.17 0.12
CA LEU A 75 3.43 -20.83 -1.02
C LEU A 75 4.86 -20.47 -0.59
N SER A 76 5.01 -19.95 0.63
CA SER A 76 6.28 -19.53 1.20
C SER A 76 6.22 -19.53 2.72
N PRO A 77 7.31 -19.86 3.43
CA PRO A 77 7.42 -19.57 4.85
C PRO A 77 7.16 -18.09 5.19
N LEU A 78 7.53 -17.16 4.29
CA LEU A 78 7.27 -15.72 4.45
C LEU A 78 5.79 -15.36 4.46
N TYR A 79 4.93 -16.23 3.93
CA TYR A 79 3.48 -16.01 3.81
C TYR A 79 2.69 -16.76 4.88
N ALA A 80 3.35 -17.47 5.81
CA ALA A 80 2.69 -18.32 6.81
C ALA A 80 1.56 -17.60 7.57
N THR A 81 1.74 -16.30 7.86
CA THR A 81 0.74 -15.41 8.49
C THR A 81 -0.60 -15.39 7.77
N CYS A 82 -0.62 -15.56 6.44
CA CYS A 82 -1.85 -15.65 5.66
C CYS A 82 -2.74 -16.84 6.07
N SER A 83 -2.18 -17.86 6.72
CA SER A 83 -2.91 -19.07 7.15
C SER A 83 -3.01 -19.23 8.67
N ASN A 84 -1.96 -18.85 9.41
CA ASN A 84 -1.92 -19.05 10.86
C ASN A 84 -2.30 -17.80 11.67
N GLY A 85 -2.34 -16.62 11.03
CA GLY A 85 -2.72 -15.35 11.65
C GLY A 85 -4.14 -15.38 12.19
N LYS A 86 -4.38 -14.65 13.29
CA LYS A 86 -5.69 -14.58 13.96
C LYS A 86 -6.36 -13.22 13.83
N ALA A 87 -5.63 -12.20 13.46
CA ALA A 87 -6.12 -10.86 13.17
C ALA A 87 -6.13 -10.56 11.66
N GLN A 88 -6.54 -11.52 10.84
CA GLN A 88 -6.55 -11.37 9.38
C GLN A 88 -7.68 -10.47 8.86
N SER A 89 -7.42 -9.85 7.72
CA SER A 89 -8.34 -9.02 6.92
C SER A 89 -8.52 -9.62 5.51
N PRO A 90 -9.63 -9.33 4.81
CA PRO A 90 -10.76 -8.49 5.22
C PRO A 90 -11.72 -9.22 6.19
N ILE A 91 -12.74 -8.53 6.69
CA ILE A 91 -13.80 -9.12 7.55
C ILE A 91 -15.20 -8.74 7.04
N ASP A 92 -16.22 -9.48 7.49
CA ASP A 92 -17.62 -9.04 7.41
C ASP A 92 -17.97 -8.20 8.65
N ILE A 93 -18.38 -6.95 8.41
CA ILE A 93 -18.79 -6.02 9.45
C ILE A 93 -20.28 -6.22 9.73
N VAL A 94 -20.58 -6.96 10.79
CA VAL A 94 -21.95 -7.22 11.21
C VAL A 94 -22.46 -6.04 12.05
N LYS A 95 -23.29 -5.18 11.45
CA LYS A 95 -23.73 -3.89 12.03
C LYS A 95 -24.29 -3.96 13.45
N ASN A 96 -25.00 -5.01 13.83
CA ASN A 96 -25.58 -5.15 15.18
C ASN A 96 -24.58 -5.68 16.23
N LYS A 97 -23.37 -6.07 15.82
CA LYS A 97 -22.28 -6.53 16.71
C LYS A 97 -21.16 -5.50 16.86
N VAL A 98 -21.23 -4.37 16.15
CA VAL A 98 -20.24 -3.29 16.29
C VAL A 98 -20.46 -2.56 17.60
N VAL A 99 -19.39 -2.14 18.23
CA VAL A 99 -19.44 -1.40 19.49
C VAL A 99 -19.10 0.05 19.24
N ARG A 100 -20.01 0.93 19.65
CA ARG A 100 -19.77 2.36 19.53
C ARG A 100 -18.63 2.78 20.45
N ASN A 101 -17.64 3.46 19.90
CA ASN A 101 -16.56 4.04 20.68
C ASN A 101 -16.63 5.57 20.63
N LYS A 102 -17.00 6.19 21.75
CA LYS A 102 -17.14 7.66 21.92
C LYS A 102 -15.80 8.41 21.85
N ASN A 103 -14.69 7.71 22.01
CA ASN A 103 -13.35 8.28 21.92
C ASN A 103 -12.88 8.43 20.47
N LEU A 104 -13.51 7.72 19.52
CA LEU A 104 -13.24 7.91 18.10
C LEU A 104 -13.68 9.30 17.65
N LYS A 105 -12.89 9.90 16.76
CA LYS A 105 -13.08 11.25 16.21
C LYS A 105 -13.15 11.20 14.68
N PRO A 106 -13.62 12.26 14.01
CA PRO A 106 -13.48 12.38 12.57
C PRO A 106 -12.03 12.15 12.12
N LEU A 107 -11.83 11.41 11.03
CA LEU A 107 -10.49 11.12 10.51
C LEU A 107 -9.82 12.39 9.96
N ARG A 108 -8.79 12.87 10.67
CA ARG A 108 -7.99 14.02 10.25
C ARG A 108 -6.97 13.61 9.20
N ARG A 109 -7.12 14.18 7.99
CA ARG A 109 -6.23 13.95 6.85
C ARG A 109 -5.72 15.27 6.32
N GLU A 110 -4.41 15.37 6.21
CA GLU A 110 -3.70 16.55 5.73
C GLU A 110 -3.00 16.19 4.43
N TYR A 111 -3.81 15.84 3.43
CA TYR A 111 -3.28 15.55 2.10
C TYR A 111 -3.15 16.81 1.26
N TYR A 112 -2.17 16.80 0.37
CA TYR A 112 -1.92 17.84 -0.62
C TYR A 112 -1.59 17.21 -1.97
N PRO A 113 -1.63 17.98 -3.07
CA PRO A 113 -1.23 17.49 -4.38
C PRO A 113 0.21 16.97 -4.36
N ALA A 114 0.45 15.86 -5.05
CA ALA A 114 1.76 15.21 -5.08
C ALA A 114 1.99 14.50 -6.41
N ASN A 115 3.25 14.31 -6.77
CA ASN A 115 3.59 13.43 -7.89
C ASN A 115 3.09 12.01 -7.62
N ALA A 116 2.47 11.42 -8.63
CA ALA A 116 1.95 10.07 -8.59
C ALA A 116 2.37 9.27 -9.84
N THR A 117 2.55 7.97 -9.63
CA THR A 117 2.78 6.98 -10.70
C THR A 117 1.67 5.94 -10.61
N LEU A 118 1.01 5.68 -11.74
CA LEU A 118 0.07 4.58 -11.89
C LEU A 118 0.85 3.29 -12.08
N VAL A 119 0.55 2.29 -11.26
CA VAL A 119 1.27 1.02 -11.19
C VAL A 119 0.29 -0.14 -11.31
N ASN A 120 0.65 -1.13 -12.13
CA ASN A 120 0.06 -2.46 -12.14
C ASN A 120 0.97 -3.41 -11.35
N HIS A 121 0.58 -3.77 -10.12
CA HIS A 121 1.35 -4.70 -9.30
C HIS A 121 1.21 -6.17 -9.77
N GLY A 122 0.55 -6.40 -10.90
CA GLY A 122 0.21 -7.71 -11.44
C GLY A 122 -1.06 -8.32 -10.85
N TYR A 123 -1.47 -7.87 -9.67
CA TYR A 123 -2.66 -8.35 -8.95
C TYR A 123 -3.67 -7.25 -8.57
N ASN A 124 -3.29 -5.98 -8.68
CA ASN A 124 -4.18 -4.83 -8.62
C ASN A 124 -3.53 -3.65 -9.37
N VAL A 125 -4.31 -2.60 -9.59
CA VAL A 125 -3.81 -1.31 -10.07
C VAL A 125 -3.93 -0.27 -8.97
N GLY A 126 -3.00 0.68 -8.93
CA GLY A 126 -2.95 1.70 -7.91
C GLY A 126 -2.09 2.89 -8.28
N LEU A 127 -2.20 3.97 -7.50
CA LEU A 127 -1.26 5.09 -7.54
C LEU A 127 -0.27 4.96 -6.39
N VAL A 128 1.01 5.03 -6.71
CA VAL A 128 2.08 5.27 -5.73
C VAL A 128 2.37 6.76 -5.71
N PHE A 129 2.42 7.34 -4.51
CA PHE A 129 2.67 8.76 -4.31
C PHE A 129 4.12 9.01 -3.89
N GLY A 130 4.63 10.20 -4.20
CA GLY A 130 5.76 10.78 -3.48
C GLY A 130 5.33 11.17 -2.05
N ASN A 131 5.38 12.45 -1.73
CA ASN A 131 4.83 12.94 -0.46
C ASN A 131 3.44 13.53 -0.68
N ALA A 132 2.39 12.77 -0.34
CA ALA A 132 0.99 13.20 -0.47
C ALA A 132 0.35 13.65 0.86
N GLY A 133 1.16 13.84 1.90
CA GLY A 133 0.71 14.21 3.24
C GLY A 133 0.32 13.01 4.10
N VAL A 134 -0.45 13.27 5.16
CA VAL A 134 -0.61 12.32 6.27
C VAL A 134 -2.06 12.09 6.71
N LEU A 135 -2.31 10.89 7.24
CA LEU A 135 -3.41 10.58 8.14
C LEU A 135 -2.91 10.74 9.59
N ILE A 136 -3.66 11.44 10.43
CA ILE A 136 -3.27 11.68 11.83
C ILE A 136 -4.18 10.88 12.75
N LEU A 137 -3.60 9.92 13.47
CA LEU A 137 -4.31 9.06 14.43
C LEU A 137 -3.69 9.25 15.82
N ASN A 138 -4.49 9.73 16.79
CA ASN A 138 -4.05 9.94 18.17
C ASN A 138 -2.73 10.74 18.28
N GLY A 139 -2.59 11.79 17.47
CA GLY A 139 -1.39 12.64 17.42
C GLY A 139 -0.20 12.04 16.65
N LYS A 140 -0.30 10.80 16.16
CA LYS A 140 0.73 10.14 15.36
C LYS A 140 0.44 10.28 13.86
N ASN A 141 1.47 10.62 13.09
CA ASN A 141 1.40 10.80 11.64
C ASN A 141 1.64 9.47 10.91
N TYR A 142 0.79 9.20 9.92
CA TYR A 142 0.91 8.09 8.98
C TYR A 142 0.93 8.65 7.56
N THR A 143 2.07 8.60 6.89
CA THR A 143 2.27 9.12 5.52
C THR A 143 1.48 8.28 4.52
N LEU A 144 0.70 8.93 3.64
CA LEU A 144 0.01 8.26 2.53
C LEU A 144 1.05 7.80 1.51
N LEU A 145 1.19 6.48 1.36
CA LEU A 145 2.17 5.88 0.44
C LEU A 145 1.57 5.62 -0.93
N GLN A 146 0.38 5.00 -0.93
CA GLN A 146 -0.25 4.52 -2.14
C GLN A 146 -1.75 4.30 -1.95
N MET A 147 -2.46 4.21 -3.06
CA MET A 147 -3.84 3.74 -3.10
C MET A 147 -4.05 2.73 -4.20
N HIS A 148 -4.94 1.77 -4.00
CA HIS A 148 -5.25 0.74 -4.98
C HIS A 148 -6.68 0.25 -4.86
N TRP A 149 -7.16 -0.43 -5.91
CA TRP A 149 -8.54 -0.90 -6.00
C TRP A 149 -8.64 -2.42 -6.05
N HIS A 150 -9.67 -2.93 -5.39
CA HIS A 150 -10.14 -4.31 -5.46
C HIS A 150 -11.52 -4.35 -6.11
N SER A 151 -11.79 -5.36 -6.94
CA SER A 151 -13.12 -5.63 -7.49
C SER A 151 -13.39 -7.14 -7.53
N PRO A 152 -14.44 -7.63 -6.83
CA PRO A 152 -15.37 -6.90 -5.95
C PRO A 152 -14.71 -6.32 -4.67
N SER A 153 -15.50 -5.76 -3.75
CA SER A 153 -14.98 -5.38 -2.43
C SER A 153 -14.45 -6.58 -1.66
N GLU A 154 -13.45 -6.33 -0.81
CA GLU A 154 -12.87 -7.32 0.09
C GLU A 154 -13.69 -7.39 1.39
N HIS A 155 -13.95 -6.22 1.98
CA HIS A 155 -14.83 -6.11 3.13
C HIS A 155 -16.28 -6.31 2.71
N LYS A 156 -17.05 -6.84 3.67
CA LYS A 156 -18.50 -6.89 3.59
C LYS A 156 -19.10 -6.07 4.71
N ILE A 157 -20.31 -5.57 4.49
CA ILE A 157 -21.13 -4.99 5.56
C ILE A 157 -22.42 -5.79 5.63
N HIS A 158 -22.62 -6.51 6.73
CA HIS A 158 -23.78 -7.36 6.97
C HIS A 158 -23.99 -8.38 5.83
N GLY A 159 -22.90 -9.06 5.45
CA GLY A 159 -22.87 -10.04 4.37
C GLY A 159 -22.89 -9.46 2.96
N VAL A 160 -23.16 -8.16 2.80
CA VAL A 160 -23.23 -7.49 1.50
C VAL A 160 -21.83 -7.23 0.97
N THR A 161 -21.57 -7.72 -0.24
CA THR A 161 -20.37 -7.41 -1.04
C THR A 161 -20.66 -6.21 -1.94
N PHE A 162 -19.69 -5.32 -2.09
CA PHE A 162 -19.78 -4.11 -2.90
C PHE A 162 -19.01 -4.28 -4.22
N ASP A 163 -19.23 -3.40 -5.18
CA ASP A 163 -18.72 -3.58 -6.55
C ASP A 163 -17.20 -3.34 -6.66
N VAL A 164 -16.69 -2.39 -5.87
CA VAL A 164 -15.26 -2.03 -5.77
C VAL A 164 -14.94 -1.58 -4.34
N GLU A 165 -13.69 -1.76 -3.95
CA GLU A 165 -13.13 -1.19 -2.72
C GLU A 165 -11.80 -0.49 -3.02
N LEU A 166 -11.66 0.75 -2.56
CA LEU A 166 -10.42 1.52 -2.60
C LEU A 166 -9.72 1.45 -1.25
N HIS A 167 -8.44 1.10 -1.25
CA HIS A 167 -7.57 1.19 -0.07
C HIS A 167 -6.63 2.39 -0.20
N LEU A 168 -6.56 3.21 0.85
CA LEU A 168 -5.53 4.23 1.04
C LEU A 168 -4.57 3.71 2.11
N VAL A 169 -3.33 3.38 1.72
CA VAL A 169 -2.34 2.76 2.61
C VAL A 169 -1.41 3.81 3.15
N HIS A 170 -1.23 3.80 4.48
CA HIS A 170 -0.38 4.73 5.18
C HIS A 170 0.60 4.00 6.09
N MET A 171 1.75 4.63 6.32
CA MET A 171 2.78 4.12 7.21
C MET A 171 3.34 5.24 8.10
N ALA A 172 3.52 4.94 9.38
CA ALA A 172 4.22 5.83 10.30
C ALA A 172 5.73 5.57 10.29
N SER A 173 6.52 6.46 10.93
CA SER A 173 7.98 6.34 11.00
C SER A 173 8.48 5.07 11.69
N ASP A 174 7.69 4.48 12.58
CA ASP A 174 8.00 3.21 13.26
C ASP A 174 7.53 1.96 12.49
N GLY A 175 7.08 2.12 11.24
CA GLY A 175 6.59 1.03 10.40
C GLY A 175 5.14 0.61 10.66
N SER A 176 4.45 1.23 11.63
CA SER A 176 3.03 0.94 11.87
C SER A 176 2.19 1.30 10.65
N LEU A 177 1.22 0.44 10.31
CA LEU A 177 0.36 0.61 9.14
C LEU A 177 -1.07 1.02 9.51
N ALA A 178 -1.64 1.91 8.71
CA ALA A 178 -3.05 2.27 8.77
C ALA A 178 -3.66 2.33 7.37
N VAL A 179 -4.85 1.76 7.21
CA VAL A 179 -5.56 1.73 5.93
C VAL A 179 -6.95 2.34 6.08
N ILE A 180 -7.30 3.21 5.13
CA ILE A 180 -8.67 3.66 4.93
C ILE A 180 -9.26 2.88 3.76
N ALA A 181 -10.41 2.24 3.97
CA ALA A 181 -11.17 1.58 2.93
C ALA A 181 -12.43 2.38 2.55
N ILE A 182 -12.68 2.51 1.26
CA ILE A 182 -13.88 3.15 0.72
C ILE A 182 -14.59 2.15 -0.19
N LEU A 183 -15.84 1.84 0.14
CA LEU A 183 -16.68 0.91 -0.60
C LEU A 183 -17.44 1.64 -1.71
N TYR A 184 -17.66 0.97 -2.83
CA TYR A 184 -18.32 1.53 -4.01
C TYR A 184 -19.51 0.68 -4.46
N LYS A 185 -20.56 1.33 -4.94
CA LYS A 185 -21.63 0.70 -5.72
C LYS A 185 -21.67 1.27 -7.13
N ILE A 186 -22.14 0.46 -8.07
CA ILE A 186 -22.40 0.91 -9.43
C ILE A 186 -23.38 2.10 -9.41
N GLY A 187 -22.99 3.17 -10.09
CA GLY A 187 -23.74 4.41 -10.21
C GLY A 187 -22.96 5.42 -11.07
N ASP A 188 -22.98 6.69 -10.68
CA ASP A 188 -22.21 7.74 -11.33
C ASP A 188 -20.70 7.46 -11.32
N ALA A 189 -19.99 7.96 -12.32
CA ALA A 189 -18.54 7.86 -12.43
C ALA A 189 -17.84 8.52 -11.24
N ASP A 190 -16.89 7.81 -10.64
CA ASP A 190 -16.06 8.31 -9.55
C ASP A 190 -15.02 9.31 -10.08
N PRO A 191 -14.91 10.51 -9.49
CA PRO A 191 -13.99 11.54 -9.96
C PRO A 191 -12.51 11.27 -9.65
N ILE A 192 -12.17 10.30 -8.77
CA ILE A 192 -10.78 9.90 -8.54
C ILE A 192 -10.32 9.07 -9.75
N ILE A 193 -11.13 8.11 -10.18
CA ILE A 193 -10.80 7.25 -11.33
C ILE A 193 -10.86 8.03 -12.65
N ALA A 194 -11.80 8.95 -12.80
CA ALA A 194 -11.92 9.78 -14.00
C ALA A 194 -10.62 10.55 -14.34
N LYS A 195 -9.87 11.00 -13.31
CA LYS A 195 -8.58 11.70 -13.49
C LYS A 195 -7.46 10.83 -14.08
N ILE A 196 -7.56 9.51 -13.97
CA ILE A 196 -6.54 8.56 -14.42
C ILE A 196 -7.04 7.62 -15.52
N GLN A 197 -8.24 7.84 -16.06
CA GLN A 197 -8.89 6.90 -16.97
C GLN A 197 -8.12 6.71 -18.28
N SER A 198 -7.56 7.78 -18.85
CA SER A 198 -6.69 7.68 -20.03
C SER A 198 -5.41 6.89 -19.74
N LYS A 199 -4.84 7.07 -18.55
CA LYS A 199 -3.64 6.35 -18.09
C LYS A 199 -3.91 4.87 -17.81
N LEU A 200 -5.10 4.51 -17.32
CA LEU A 200 -5.53 3.11 -17.21
C LEU A 200 -5.64 2.46 -18.60
N ALA A 201 -6.17 3.16 -19.59
CA ALA A 201 -6.27 2.67 -20.95
C ALA A 201 -4.90 2.51 -21.63
N GLU A 202 -3.96 3.43 -21.37
CA GLU A 202 -2.56 3.32 -21.78
C GLU A 202 -1.92 2.08 -21.13
N LEU A 203 -2.04 1.92 -19.80
CA LEU A 203 -1.48 0.78 -19.06
C LEU A 203 -2.02 -0.57 -19.54
N ALA A 204 -3.30 -0.62 -19.95
CA ALA A 204 -3.91 -1.83 -20.48
C ALA A 204 -3.32 -2.26 -21.84
N LYS A 205 -2.83 -1.32 -22.66
CA LYS A 205 -2.18 -1.61 -23.94
C LYS A 205 -0.74 -2.11 -23.75
N GLU A 206 -0.06 -1.59 -22.74
CA GLU A 206 1.33 -1.91 -22.41
C GLU A 206 1.51 -3.27 -21.67
N VAL A 207 0.41 -4.00 -21.42
CA VAL A 207 0.49 -5.38 -20.89
C VAL A 207 1.36 -6.28 -21.77
N PHE A 208 1.50 -5.94 -23.06
CA PHE A 208 2.32 -6.68 -24.03
C PHE A 208 3.79 -6.22 -24.13
N THR A 209 4.16 -5.09 -23.49
CA THR A 209 5.50 -4.50 -23.57
C THR A 209 6.31 -4.65 -22.27
N ASN A 210 5.72 -5.28 -21.25
CA ASN A 210 6.26 -5.39 -19.89
C ASN A 210 6.42 -4.04 -19.16
N GLN A 211 5.79 -2.96 -19.63
CA GLN A 211 5.72 -1.71 -18.89
C GLN A 211 4.55 -1.76 -17.90
N ASP A 212 4.87 -1.81 -16.61
CA ASP A 212 3.90 -1.94 -15.50
C ASP A 212 3.58 -0.60 -14.81
N GLN A 213 4.18 0.50 -15.28
CA GLN A 213 4.10 1.81 -14.64
C GLN A 213 3.99 2.95 -15.64
N ILE A 214 3.17 3.95 -15.30
CA ILE A 214 2.99 5.18 -16.08
C ILE A 214 2.99 6.38 -15.13
N ALA A 215 3.82 7.38 -15.43
CA ALA A 215 3.80 8.64 -14.69
C ALA A 215 2.46 9.36 -14.90
N VAL A 216 1.81 9.73 -13.80
CA VAL A 216 0.59 10.56 -13.81
C VAL A 216 0.96 12.05 -13.69
N GLY A 217 2.10 12.35 -13.06
CA GLY A 217 2.49 13.71 -12.70
C GLY A 217 1.81 14.15 -11.40
N THR A 218 1.59 15.45 -11.23
CA THR A 218 0.94 15.99 -10.03
C THR A 218 -0.52 15.57 -9.96
N TYR A 219 -0.85 14.74 -8.97
CA TYR A 219 -2.20 14.29 -8.69
C TYR A 219 -2.80 15.05 -7.51
N ASP A 220 -3.93 15.73 -7.73
CA ASP A 220 -4.67 16.41 -6.68
C ASP A 220 -5.52 15.43 -5.84
N THR A 221 -5.15 15.31 -4.57
CA THR A 221 -5.72 14.41 -3.55
C THR A 221 -6.97 14.99 -2.84
N TRP A 222 -7.47 16.16 -3.21
CA TRP A 222 -8.62 16.81 -2.57
C TRP A 222 -9.84 15.90 -2.39
N LYS A 223 -10.17 15.09 -3.42
CA LYS A 223 -11.30 14.14 -3.36
C LYS A 223 -11.08 12.98 -2.35
N LEU A 224 -9.83 12.70 -1.98
CA LEU A 224 -9.46 11.73 -0.94
C LEU A 224 -9.63 12.32 0.47
N ARG A 225 -9.61 13.66 0.61
CA ARG A 225 -9.78 14.36 1.91
C ARG A 225 -11.22 14.42 2.40
N ARG A 226 -12.21 14.13 1.54
CA ARG A 226 -13.63 14.21 1.91
C ARG A 226 -13.92 13.40 3.17
N ASN A 227 -14.43 14.07 4.21
CA ASN A 227 -14.78 13.47 5.50
C ASN A 227 -15.92 12.48 5.36
N THR A 228 -15.80 11.38 6.09
CA THR A 228 -16.95 10.52 6.39
C THR A 228 -17.45 10.87 7.79
N ARG A 229 -18.76 10.84 7.95
CA ARG A 229 -19.43 11.03 9.24
C ARG A 229 -19.58 9.73 10.03
N LYS A 230 -19.25 8.60 9.38
CA LYS A 230 -19.37 7.25 9.93
C LYS A 230 -18.25 6.36 9.42
N TYR A 231 -17.58 5.63 10.30
CA TYR A 231 -16.63 4.60 9.91
C TYR A 231 -16.56 3.48 10.95
N TYR A 232 -16.19 2.30 10.49
CA TYR A 232 -15.85 1.17 11.34
C TYR A 232 -14.34 1.08 11.51
N ARG A 233 -13.88 0.73 12.70
CA ARG A 233 -12.46 0.58 13.01
C ARG A 233 -12.18 -0.79 13.60
N TYR A 234 -11.11 -1.44 13.16
CA TYR A 234 -10.61 -2.67 13.78
C TYR A 234 -9.11 -2.86 13.52
N ILE A 235 -8.47 -3.76 14.26
CA ILE A 235 -7.08 -4.19 14.02
C ILE A 235 -7.09 -5.46 13.18
N GLY A 236 -6.41 -5.40 12.05
CA GLY A 236 -6.42 -6.41 11.01
C GLY A 236 -5.05 -6.71 10.44
N SER A 237 -5.03 -7.13 9.18
CA SER A 237 -3.82 -7.44 8.41
C SER A 237 -3.82 -6.74 7.06
N LEU A 238 -2.70 -6.86 6.33
CA LEU A 238 -2.71 -6.71 4.88
C LEU A 238 -3.60 -7.80 4.26
N THR A 239 -4.26 -7.48 3.14
CA THR A 239 -5.16 -8.39 2.43
C THR A 239 -4.48 -9.14 1.29
N THR A 240 -3.17 -8.93 1.11
CA THR A 240 -2.30 -9.71 0.22
C THR A 240 -1.10 -10.26 0.99
N PRO A 241 -0.43 -11.31 0.49
CA PRO A 241 0.82 -11.78 1.07
C PRO A 241 1.85 -10.64 1.26
N PRO A 242 2.59 -10.61 2.38
CA PRO A 242 2.71 -11.64 3.42
C PRO A 242 1.60 -11.63 4.51
N CYS A 243 0.50 -10.89 4.31
CA CYS A 243 -0.63 -10.82 5.24
C CYS A 243 -0.25 -10.35 6.66
N THR A 244 0.75 -9.47 6.77
CA THR A 244 1.23 -8.90 8.03
C THR A 244 0.07 -8.31 8.84
N GLU A 245 -0.02 -8.68 10.12
CA GLU A 245 -1.06 -8.21 11.06
C GLU A 245 -0.71 -6.84 11.67
N ASN A 246 -1.52 -6.38 12.62
CA ASN A 246 -1.39 -5.08 13.31
C ASN A 246 -1.63 -3.86 12.40
N VAL A 247 -2.44 -4.02 11.35
CA VAL A 247 -2.89 -2.93 10.48
C VAL A 247 -4.13 -2.28 11.09
N ILE A 248 -4.11 -0.95 11.29
CA ILE A 248 -5.30 -0.21 11.75
C ILE A 248 -6.22 0.07 10.56
N TRP A 249 -7.37 -0.59 10.52
CA TRP A 249 -8.34 -0.41 9.45
C TRP A 249 -9.42 0.61 9.81
N HIS A 250 -9.78 1.46 8.85
CA HIS A 250 -10.91 2.38 8.91
C HIS A 250 -11.78 2.23 7.67
N ILE A 251 -12.97 1.64 7.80
CA ILE A 251 -13.88 1.36 6.68
C ILE A 251 -14.98 2.41 6.70
N PHE A 252 -15.09 3.18 5.62
CA PHE A 252 -16.12 4.22 5.52
C PHE A 252 -17.51 3.58 5.53
N GLY A 253 -18.40 4.11 6.39
CA GLY A 253 -19.76 3.59 6.54
C GLY A 253 -20.71 4.02 5.41
N LYS A 254 -20.31 5.01 4.60
CA LYS A 254 -21.05 5.48 3.41
C LYS A 254 -20.27 5.10 2.16
N GLU A 255 -20.94 4.41 1.25
CA GLU A 255 -20.39 4.06 -0.05
C GLU A 255 -20.27 5.27 -0.99
N ARG A 256 -19.41 5.13 -2.00
CA ARG A 256 -19.33 6.03 -3.15
C ARG A 256 -19.91 5.35 -4.39
N SER A 257 -20.12 6.12 -5.45
CA SER A 257 -20.55 5.61 -6.75
C SER A 257 -19.35 5.39 -7.66
N ILE A 258 -19.41 4.37 -8.51
CA ILE A 258 -18.45 4.09 -9.60
C ILE A 258 -19.22 3.64 -10.84
N SER A 259 -18.78 4.00 -12.05
CA SER A 259 -19.44 3.51 -13.27
C SER A 259 -18.94 2.11 -13.66
N LYS A 260 -19.73 1.37 -14.45
CA LYS A 260 -19.31 0.04 -14.94
C LYS A 260 -18.04 0.13 -15.81
N GLU A 261 -17.94 1.18 -16.62
CA GLU A 261 -16.80 1.45 -17.49
C GLU A 261 -15.51 1.66 -16.68
N GLN A 262 -15.61 2.31 -15.52
CA GLN A 262 -14.47 2.49 -14.62
C GLN A 262 -14.05 1.18 -13.95
N ILE A 263 -14.99 0.30 -13.60
CA ILE A 263 -14.67 -1.04 -13.08
C ILE A 263 -13.88 -1.83 -14.12
N GLU A 264 -14.33 -1.82 -15.38
CA GLU A 264 -13.64 -2.51 -16.47
C GLU A 264 -12.27 -1.88 -16.77
N ALA A 265 -12.15 -0.54 -16.69
CA ALA A 265 -10.87 0.14 -16.84
C ALA A 265 -9.85 -0.24 -15.74
N LEU A 266 -10.30 -0.47 -14.49
CA LEU A 266 -9.44 -0.96 -13.42
C LEU A 266 -9.00 -2.41 -13.62
N LYS A 267 -9.87 -3.25 -14.21
CA LYS A 267 -9.58 -4.67 -14.46
C LYS A 267 -8.75 -4.93 -15.71
N ALA A 268 -8.81 -4.04 -16.69
CA ALA A 268 -8.18 -4.24 -18.01
C ALA A 268 -6.66 -4.49 -17.93
N PRO A 269 -5.86 -3.76 -17.13
CA PRO A 269 -4.42 -4.01 -17.01
C PRO A 269 -4.07 -5.25 -16.18
N VAL A 270 -5.01 -5.79 -15.38
CA VAL A 270 -4.72 -6.85 -14.41
C VAL A 270 -4.77 -8.23 -15.06
N LYS A 271 -3.85 -9.11 -14.65
CA LYS A 271 -3.78 -10.51 -15.12
C LYS A 271 -5.11 -11.23 -14.91
N ALA A 272 -5.47 -12.13 -15.82
CA ALA A 272 -6.76 -12.84 -15.80
C ALA A 272 -7.05 -13.53 -14.46
N THR A 273 -6.05 -14.19 -13.85
CA THR A 273 -6.15 -14.87 -12.54
C THR A 273 -6.33 -13.94 -11.35
N CYS A 274 -6.22 -12.62 -11.57
CA CYS A 274 -6.37 -11.56 -10.59
C CYS A 274 -7.46 -10.53 -10.98
N LYS A 275 -8.25 -10.74 -12.04
CA LYS A 275 -9.35 -9.81 -12.39
C LYS A 275 -10.46 -9.75 -11.33
N LYS A 276 -10.58 -10.80 -10.52
CA LYS A 276 -11.35 -10.82 -9.27
C LYS A 276 -10.37 -10.86 -8.11
N ASN A 277 -9.83 -9.70 -7.74
CA ASN A 277 -8.72 -9.58 -6.79
C ASN A 277 -9.18 -9.38 -5.35
N SER A 278 -10.20 -10.10 -4.89
CA SER A 278 -10.73 -9.92 -3.54
C SER A 278 -10.42 -11.15 -2.70
N ARG A 279 -9.64 -10.97 -1.63
CA ARG A 279 -9.42 -12.03 -0.64
C ARG A 279 -10.75 -12.35 0.05
N PRO A 280 -11.07 -13.63 0.30
CA PRO A 280 -12.25 -13.99 1.09
C PRO A 280 -12.23 -13.35 2.49
N VAL A 281 -13.41 -13.08 3.06
CA VAL A 281 -13.53 -12.59 4.44
C VAL A 281 -12.95 -13.59 5.43
N GLN A 282 -12.26 -13.06 6.43
CA GLN A 282 -11.55 -13.81 7.44
C GLN A 282 -12.32 -13.81 8.76
N PRO A 283 -12.16 -14.86 9.60
CA PRO A 283 -12.82 -14.90 10.90
C PRO A 283 -12.42 -13.74 11.81
N LEU A 284 -13.39 -13.22 12.57
CA LEU A 284 -13.13 -12.11 13.49
C LEU A 284 -12.30 -12.52 14.72
N ASN A 285 -12.32 -13.81 15.10
CA ASN A 285 -11.51 -14.40 16.18
C ASN A 285 -11.52 -13.60 17.50
N GLY A 286 -12.72 -13.19 17.94
CA GLY A 286 -12.89 -12.45 19.20
C GLY A 286 -12.50 -10.98 19.15
N ARG A 287 -11.94 -10.47 18.04
CA ARG A 287 -11.76 -9.03 17.84
C ARG A 287 -13.12 -8.32 17.86
N GLN A 288 -13.11 -7.07 18.30
CA GLN A 288 -14.29 -6.21 18.26
C GLN A 288 -14.14 -5.18 17.14
N VAL A 289 -15.23 -4.91 16.44
CA VAL A 289 -15.29 -3.81 15.47
C VAL A 289 -15.89 -2.60 16.17
N GLU A 290 -15.14 -1.51 16.18
CA GLU A 290 -15.57 -0.25 16.78
C GLU A 290 -16.30 0.62 15.75
N LEU A 291 -17.26 1.42 16.20
CA LEU A 291 -18.01 2.34 15.37
C LEU A 291 -17.80 3.79 15.81
N PHE A 292 -17.40 4.62 14.86
CA PHE A 292 -17.56 6.07 14.91
C PHE A 292 -18.81 6.47 14.11
N ASP A 293 -19.67 7.28 14.70
CA ASP A 293 -20.86 7.84 14.06
C ASP A 293 -21.18 9.22 14.67
N GLU A 294 -21.03 10.27 13.86
CA GLU A 294 -21.06 11.69 14.26
C GLU A 294 -22.39 12.12 14.89
N PHE A 295 -23.51 11.49 14.50
CA PHE A 295 -24.86 11.91 14.92
C PHE A 295 -25.55 11.00 15.91
N SER A 296 -24.86 9.95 16.35
CA SER A 296 -25.42 9.02 17.32
C SER A 296 -25.28 9.52 18.75
#